data_AF-A0A2D8YU90-F1
#
_entry.id   AF-A0A2D8YU90-F1
#
_cell.length_a   1.000
_cell.length_b   1.000
_cell.length_c   1.000
_cell.angle_alpha   90.00
_cell.angle_beta   90.00
_cell.angle_gamma   90.00
#
_symmetry.space_group_name_H-M   'P 1'
#
loop_
_entity.id
_entity.type
_entity.pdbx_description
1 polymer ?
#
loop_
_entity_poly.entity_id
_entity_poly.type
_entity_poly.pdbx_seq_one_letter_code
_entity_poly.pdbx_strand_id
1 'polypeptide(L)'
;RRVVVCFGLFPLTDHDVGVYGEDGTSRASNYDFLETALEMAETLPDDFYYVRVKETDFIEQGFAAELVQRIQAKDNMHLDLNIRQMSSYDLIAAADVVIGKLSMIMEEARAAGKPAIYYDPERYVEGIGFLPSDQDIIASNRAELLDLLRRVSAEKNSSPGRAILEPYYSTSLPGGYDRIRRIIFDHGVCPDFPSPELDHQT
;
A
#
# COMPACT_ATOMS: atom_id res chain seq x y z
N ARG A 1 11.80 -9.83 8.46
CA ARG A 1 10.76 -8.81 8.74
C ARG A 1 9.57 -9.09 7.84
N ARG A 2 8.35 -8.82 8.32
CA ARG A 2 7.15 -8.83 7.46
C ARG A 2 7.20 -7.61 6.55
N VAL A 3 6.76 -7.72 5.29
CA VAL A 3 6.63 -6.58 4.38
C VAL A 3 5.17 -6.12 4.36
N VAL A 4 4.92 -4.91 4.82
CA VAL A 4 3.62 -4.25 4.77
C VAL A 4 3.67 -3.19 3.67
N VAL A 5 2.83 -3.31 2.65
CA VAL A 5 2.73 -2.32 1.57
C VAL A 5 1.53 -1.43 1.82
N CYS A 6 1.75 -0.12 1.87
CA CYS A 6 0.72 0.89 2.12
C CYS A 6 0.46 1.71 0.84
N PHE A 7 -0.77 1.71 0.34
CA PHE A 7 -1.19 2.51 -0.81
C PHE A 7 -2.06 3.71 -0.38
N GLY A 8 -1.47 4.90 -0.46
CA GLY A 8 -2.17 6.18 -0.33
C GLY A 8 -2.84 6.59 -1.64
N LEU A 9 -3.81 7.51 -1.55
CA LEU A 9 -4.55 8.00 -2.71
C LEU A 9 -3.88 9.24 -3.31
N PHE A 10 -4.57 9.85 -4.28
CA PHE A 10 -4.24 11.17 -4.79
C PHE A 10 -4.91 12.23 -3.89
N PRO A 11 -4.23 13.35 -3.58
CA PRO A 11 -4.76 14.37 -2.68
C PRO A 11 -5.60 15.42 -3.45
N LEU A 12 -6.90 15.48 -3.19
CA LEU A 12 -7.80 16.52 -3.68
C LEU A 12 -7.76 17.79 -2.83
N THR A 13 -8.11 18.93 -3.43
CA THR A 13 -8.22 20.21 -2.72
C THR A 13 -9.52 20.28 -1.91
N ASP A 14 -9.58 21.17 -0.91
CA ASP A 14 -10.80 21.39 -0.12
C ASP A 14 -12.00 21.77 -1.00
N HIS A 15 -11.76 22.46 -2.12
CA HIS A 15 -12.81 22.78 -3.09
C HIS A 15 -13.36 21.51 -3.74
N ASP A 16 -12.49 20.64 -4.23
CA ASP A 16 -12.88 19.40 -4.90
C ASP A 16 -13.63 18.47 -3.92
N VAL A 17 -13.12 18.33 -2.69
CA VAL A 17 -13.77 17.56 -1.63
C VAL A 17 -15.15 18.15 -1.29
N GLY A 18 -15.29 19.48 -1.27
CA GLY A 18 -16.57 20.15 -1.07
C GLY A 18 -17.60 19.91 -2.19
N VAL A 19 -17.14 19.54 -3.39
CA VAL A 19 -17.99 19.26 -4.56
C VAL A 19 -18.34 17.77 -4.67
N TYR A 20 -17.36 16.89 -4.50
CA TYR A 20 -17.50 15.46 -4.71
C TYR A 20 -17.82 14.65 -3.44
N GLY A 21 -17.60 15.25 -2.27
CA GLY A 21 -17.66 14.57 -0.98
C GLY A 21 -16.27 14.07 -0.54
N GLU A 22 -16.20 13.64 0.72
CA GLU A 22 -14.99 13.02 1.27
C GLU A 22 -15.06 11.49 1.06
N ASP A 23 -14.12 10.97 0.27
CA ASP A 23 -13.95 9.56 -0.04
C ASP A 23 -12.54 9.04 0.34
N GLY A 24 -11.85 9.80 1.21
CA GLY A 24 -10.49 9.56 1.61
C GLY A 24 -9.44 10.18 0.68
N THR A 25 -9.84 11.00 -0.29
CA THR A 25 -8.90 11.70 -1.18
C THR A 25 -8.46 13.06 -0.66
N SER A 26 -9.02 13.63 0.41
CA SER A 26 -8.56 14.95 0.88
C SER A 26 -7.08 14.98 1.27
N ARG A 27 -6.46 16.16 1.23
CA ARG A 27 -5.08 16.37 1.74
C ARG A 27 -4.94 15.94 3.20
N ALA A 28 -5.95 16.24 4.03
CA ALA A 28 -5.98 15.84 5.43
C ALA A 28 -6.04 14.32 5.58
N SER A 29 -6.89 13.65 4.82
CA SER A 29 -6.99 12.19 4.78
C SER A 29 -5.67 11.51 4.38
N ASN A 30 -5.01 12.01 3.32
CA ASN A 30 -3.73 11.47 2.89
C ASN A 30 -2.61 11.70 3.91
N TYR A 31 -2.61 12.86 4.59
CA TYR A 31 -1.69 13.12 5.69
C TYR A 31 -1.95 12.16 6.86
N ASP A 32 -3.20 11.98 7.27
CA ASP A 32 -3.57 11.03 8.33
C ASP A 32 -3.13 9.61 7.99
N PHE A 33 -3.26 9.18 6.73
CA PHE A 33 -2.78 7.89 6.29
C PHE A 33 -1.26 7.72 6.43
N LEU A 34 -0.48 8.73 6.02
CA LEU A 34 0.97 8.72 6.18
C LEU A 34 1.39 8.72 7.65
N GLU A 35 0.72 9.53 8.48
CA GLU A 35 0.98 9.61 9.91
C GLU A 35 0.65 8.27 10.59
N THR A 36 -0.45 7.64 10.19
CA THR A 36 -0.84 6.32 10.66
C THR A 36 0.20 5.27 10.28
N ALA A 37 0.69 5.27 9.04
CA ALA A 37 1.75 4.34 8.61
C ALA A 37 3.04 4.51 9.44
N LEU A 38 3.41 5.77 9.76
CA LEU A 38 4.54 6.06 10.64
C LEU A 38 4.33 5.52 12.05
N GLU A 39 3.14 5.73 12.63
CA GLU A 39 2.79 5.22 13.96
C GLU A 39 2.82 3.68 14.02
N MET A 40 2.36 3.01 12.96
CA MET A 40 2.45 1.55 12.84
C MET A 40 3.91 1.08 12.80
N ALA A 41 4.77 1.77 12.04
CA ALA A 41 6.19 1.44 11.97
C ALA A 41 6.93 1.66 13.30
N GLU A 42 6.52 2.66 14.09
CA GLU A 42 7.04 2.90 15.43
C GLU A 42 6.56 1.84 16.43
N THR A 43 5.32 1.38 16.28
CA THR A 43 4.70 0.40 17.20
C THR A 43 5.12 -1.04 16.90
N LEU A 44 5.38 -1.36 15.64
CA LEU A 44 5.75 -2.69 15.15
C LEU A 44 7.10 -2.63 14.40
N PRO A 45 8.23 -2.44 15.12
CA PRO A 45 9.53 -2.21 14.49
C PRO A 45 10.09 -3.41 13.71
N ASP A 46 9.56 -4.61 13.95
CA ASP A 46 9.94 -5.84 13.23
C ASP A 46 9.29 -5.97 11.84
N ASP A 47 8.32 -5.12 11.53
CA ASP A 47 7.72 -4.99 10.21
C ASP A 47 8.48 -3.94 9.39
N PHE A 48 8.54 -4.15 8.08
CA PHE A 48 9.03 -3.17 7.12
C PHE A 48 7.87 -2.60 6.33
N TYR A 49 7.75 -1.28 6.29
CA TYR A 49 6.65 -0.57 5.65
C TYR A 49 7.10 0.08 4.34
N TYR A 50 6.51 -0.34 3.23
CA TYR A 50 6.70 0.30 1.93
C TYR A 50 5.48 1.15 1.63
N VAL A 51 5.62 2.47 1.70
CA VAL A 51 4.51 3.42 1.53
C VAL A 51 4.60 4.05 0.15
N ARG A 52 3.53 3.94 -0.63
CA ARG A 52 3.39 4.59 -1.93
C ARG A 52 2.17 5.50 -1.94
N VAL A 53 2.35 6.74 -2.35
CA VAL A 53 1.25 7.68 -2.64
C VAL A 53 1.07 7.79 -4.16
N LYS A 54 -0.15 8.03 -4.62
CA LYS A 54 -0.44 8.09 -6.05
C LYS A 54 0.09 9.37 -6.71
N GLU A 55 0.15 10.46 -5.95
CA GLU A 55 0.67 11.75 -6.40
C GLU A 55 1.47 12.43 -5.26
N THR A 56 2.53 13.14 -5.62
CA THR A 56 3.49 13.75 -4.70
C THR A 56 3.30 15.26 -4.55
N ASP A 57 2.41 15.88 -5.31
CA ASP A 57 2.21 17.33 -5.36
C ASP A 57 1.99 17.97 -3.97
N PHE A 58 1.24 17.31 -3.08
CA PHE A 58 1.01 17.83 -1.73
C PHE A 58 2.26 17.79 -0.84
N ILE A 59 3.17 16.83 -1.10
CA ILE A 59 4.48 16.75 -0.45
C ILE A 59 5.37 17.86 -1.00
N GLU A 60 5.39 18.04 -2.33
CA GLU A 60 6.21 19.03 -3.03
C GLU A 60 5.81 20.47 -2.67
N GLN A 61 4.53 20.71 -2.40
CA GLN A 61 3.99 21.98 -1.90
C GLN A 61 4.29 22.22 -0.41
N GLY A 62 4.99 21.29 0.26
CA GLY A 62 5.45 21.43 1.64
C GLY A 62 4.44 21.04 2.72
N PHE A 63 3.21 20.64 2.35
CA PHE A 63 2.15 20.31 3.32
C PHE A 63 2.53 19.16 4.26
N ALA A 64 3.27 18.17 3.75
CA ALA A 64 3.70 16.99 4.51
C ALA A 64 5.22 16.93 4.70
N ALA A 65 5.96 18.03 4.52
CA ALA A 65 7.43 18.01 4.49
C ALA A 65 8.06 17.44 5.78
N GLU A 66 7.58 17.87 6.95
CA GLU A 66 8.07 17.36 8.24
C GLU A 66 7.76 15.87 8.41
N LEU A 67 6.54 15.46 8.05
CA LEU A 67 6.13 14.05 8.13
C LEU A 67 6.97 13.17 7.20
N VAL A 68 7.25 13.63 5.97
CA VAL A 68 8.12 12.92 5.03
C VAL A 68 9.53 12.77 5.59
N GLN A 69 10.10 13.82 6.19
CA GLN A 69 11.42 13.71 6.83
C GLN A 69 11.41 12.67 7.97
N ARG A 70 10.36 12.66 8.80
CA ARG A 70 10.21 11.67 9.88
C ARG A 70 10.11 10.24 9.33
N ILE A 71 9.38 10.03 8.25
CA ILE A 71 9.27 8.71 7.59
C ILE A 71 10.61 8.29 7.00
N GLN A 72 11.29 9.18 6.26
CA GLN A 72 12.59 8.89 5.63
C GLN A 72 13.71 8.64 6.64
N ALA A 73 13.56 9.11 7.88
CA ALA A 73 14.50 8.83 8.97
C ALA A 73 14.34 7.45 9.61
N LYS A 74 13.31 6.67 9.26
CA LYS A 74 13.09 5.31 9.78
C LYS A 74 13.83 4.27 8.94
N ASP A 75 14.49 3.32 9.60
CA ASP A 75 15.19 2.19 8.97
C ASP A 75 14.26 1.04 8.56
N ASN A 76 13.02 1.06 9.07
CA ASN A 76 11.98 0.08 8.78
C ASN A 76 10.85 0.66 7.91
N MET A 77 11.08 1.78 7.25
CA MET A 77 10.15 2.36 6.29
C MET A 77 10.85 2.75 4.98
N HIS A 78 10.09 2.72 3.90
CA HIS A 78 10.46 3.36 2.65
C HIS A 78 9.25 4.13 2.11
N LEU A 79 9.44 5.42 1.83
CA LEU A 79 8.45 6.24 1.13
C LEU A 79 8.83 6.33 -0.35
N ASP A 80 8.02 5.70 -1.18
CA ASP A 80 8.17 5.72 -2.62
C ASP A 80 7.47 6.94 -3.23
N LEU A 81 8.31 7.85 -3.73
CA LEU A 81 7.90 9.06 -4.43
C LEU A 81 8.03 8.92 -5.96
N ASN A 82 8.48 7.76 -6.46
CA ASN A 82 8.70 7.51 -7.89
C ASN A 82 7.97 6.24 -8.35
N ILE A 83 6.72 6.43 -8.76
CA ILE A 83 5.83 5.36 -9.23
C ILE A 83 6.39 4.52 -10.40
N ARG A 84 7.43 4.98 -11.09
CA ARG A 84 8.04 4.27 -12.22
C ARG A 84 9.08 3.23 -11.81
N GLN A 85 9.57 3.24 -10.57
CA GLN A 85 10.64 2.33 -10.14
C GLN A 85 10.17 0.88 -9.96
N MET A 86 8.95 0.67 -9.47
CA MET A 86 8.35 -0.66 -9.30
C MET A 86 6.87 -0.58 -9.62
N SER A 87 6.29 -1.60 -10.27
CA SER A 87 4.84 -1.61 -10.45
C SER A 87 4.13 -1.88 -9.12
N SER A 88 2.88 -1.42 -8.98
CA SER A 88 2.10 -1.75 -7.78
C SER A 88 1.86 -3.26 -7.64
N TYR A 89 1.85 -4.00 -8.75
CA TYR A 89 1.75 -5.46 -8.75
C TYR A 89 3.01 -6.13 -8.18
N ASP A 90 4.19 -5.62 -8.50
CA ASP A 90 5.46 -6.11 -7.92
C ASP A 90 5.49 -5.91 -6.40
N LEU A 91 4.98 -4.76 -5.94
CA LEU A 91 4.85 -4.49 -4.51
C LEU A 91 3.86 -5.45 -3.83
N ILE A 92 2.66 -5.62 -4.39
CA ILE A 92 1.65 -6.57 -3.87
C ILE A 92 2.23 -7.99 -3.81
N ALA A 93 2.92 -8.40 -4.86
CA ALA A 93 3.58 -9.69 -4.94
C ALA A 93 4.56 -9.91 -3.78
N ALA A 94 5.37 -8.90 -3.45
CA ALA A 94 6.35 -8.96 -2.36
C ALA A 94 5.74 -8.78 -0.96
N ALA A 95 4.56 -8.16 -0.86
CA ALA A 95 3.85 -7.88 0.39
C ALA A 95 3.42 -9.17 1.11
N ASP A 96 3.57 -9.18 2.43
CA ASP A 96 2.88 -10.11 3.31
C ASP A 96 1.48 -9.60 3.67
N VAL A 97 1.30 -8.28 3.77
CA VAL A 97 0.02 -7.59 4.02
C VAL A 97 -0.03 -6.30 3.19
N VAL A 98 -1.19 -5.98 2.64
CA VAL A 98 -1.46 -4.72 1.94
C VAL A 98 -2.42 -3.88 2.77
N ILE A 99 -2.13 -2.59 2.92
CA ILE A 99 -2.99 -1.61 3.60
C ILE A 99 -3.27 -0.48 2.62
N GLY A 100 -4.48 0.03 2.59
CA GLY A 100 -4.81 1.19 1.76
C GLY A 100 -6.21 1.69 1.96
N LYS A 101 -6.53 2.81 1.33
CA LYS A 101 -7.91 3.27 1.19
C LYS A 101 -8.60 2.55 0.03
N LEU A 102 -9.92 2.68 -0.08
CA LEU A 102 -10.70 2.03 -1.14
C LEU A 102 -10.17 2.40 -2.53
N SER A 103 -9.69 1.41 -3.27
CA SER A 103 -9.11 1.58 -4.60
C SER A 103 -9.04 0.24 -5.34
N MET A 104 -8.94 0.27 -6.67
CA MET A 104 -8.85 -0.97 -7.46
C MET A 104 -7.63 -1.82 -7.10
N ILE A 105 -6.51 -1.20 -6.75
CA ILE A 105 -5.28 -1.95 -6.40
C ILE A 105 -5.46 -2.77 -5.11
N MET A 106 -6.31 -2.30 -4.19
CA MET A 106 -6.68 -3.06 -2.99
C MET A 106 -7.58 -4.25 -3.32
N GLU A 107 -8.57 -4.05 -4.21
CA GLU A 107 -9.43 -5.14 -4.71
C GLU A 107 -8.61 -6.21 -5.43
N GLU A 108 -7.67 -5.80 -6.27
CA GLU A 108 -6.75 -6.69 -6.99
C GLU A 108 -5.84 -7.47 -6.02
N ALA A 109 -5.31 -6.82 -4.99
CA ALA A 109 -4.52 -7.49 -3.95
C ALA A 109 -5.36 -8.58 -3.24
N ARG A 110 -6.59 -8.25 -2.84
CA ARG A 110 -7.52 -9.20 -2.20
C ARG A 110 -7.87 -10.34 -3.16
N ALA A 111 -8.17 -10.04 -4.42
CA ALA A 111 -8.44 -11.05 -5.43
C ALA A 111 -7.26 -12.03 -5.57
N ALA A 112 -6.02 -11.52 -5.58
CA ALA A 112 -4.79 -12.30 -5.59
C ALA A 112 -4.53 -13.11 -4.28
N GLY A 113 -5.45 -13.10 -3.32
CA GLY A 113 -5.36 -13.81 -2.06
C GLY A 113 -4.38 -13.20 -1.06
N LYS A 114 -3.98 -11.95 -1.27
CA LYS A 114 -3.16 -11.21 -0.30
C LYS A 114 -4.05 -10.72 0.85
N PRO A 115 -3.59 -10.81 2.09
CA PRO A 115 -4.25 -10.13 3.19
C PRO A 115 -4.25 -8.62 2.93
N ALA A 116 -5.44 -8.04 2.85
CA ALA A 116 -5.66 -6.63 2.54
C ALA A 116 -6.53 -6.00 3.63
N ILE A 117 -6.07 -4.87 4.19
CA ILE A 117 -6.79 -4.10 5.21
C ILE A 117 -7.15 -2.74 4.63
N TYR A 118 -8.43 -2.38 4.66
CA TYR A 118 -8.93 -1.08 4.25
C TYR A 118 -8.85 -0.13 5.44
N TYR A 119 -8.10 0.95 5.33
CA TYR A 119 -8.12 2.04 6.31
C TYR A 119 -9.11 3.09 5.85
N ASP A 120 -10.25 3.20 6.53
CA ASP A 120 -11.40 4.02 6.16
C ASP A 120 -11.89 4.89 7.35
N PRO A 121 -11.06 5.82 7.85
CA PRO A 121 -11.48 6.70 8.95
C PRO A 121 -12.63 7.63 8.57
N GLU A 122 -12.85 7.87 7.27
CA GLU A 122 -13.95 8.66 6.74
C GLU A 122 -15.28 7.88 6.69
N ARG A 123 -15.24 6.55 6.91
CA ARG A 123 -16.39 5.63 6.77
C ARG A 123 -17.02 5.68 5.38
N TYR A 124 -16.23 5.95 4.36
CA TYR A 124 -16.71 6.03 2.99
C TYR A 124 -17.17 4.65 2.50
N VAL A 125 -16.36 3.60 2.74
CA VAL A 125 -16.64 2.22 2.31
C VAL A 125 -17.92 1.70 2.95
N GLU A 126 -18.08 1.94 4.25
CA GLU A 126 -19.31 1.62 4.99
C GLU A 126 -20.50 2.38 4.41
N GLY A 127 -20.32 3.69 4.16
CA GLY A 127 -21.38 4.57 3.67
C GLY A 127 -21.95 4.17 2.31
N ILE A 128 -21.12 3.65 1.41
CA ILE A 128 -21.55 3.22 0.07
C ILE A 128 -21.96 1.74 0.00
N GLY A 129 -21.81 0.98 1.10
CA GLY A 129 -22.12 -0.45 1.15
C GLY A 129 -21.29 -1.29 0.15
N PHE A 130 -20.08 -0.84 -0.17
CA PHE A 130 -19.26 -1.42 -1.25
C PHE A 130 -18.70 -2.79 -0.89
N LEU A 131 -18.30 -2.98 0.36
CA LEU A 131 -17.97 -4.30 0.88
C LEU A 131 -19.19 -4.85 1.62
N PRO A 132 -19.51 -6.17 1.48
CA PRO A 132 -20.28 -6.83 2.52
C PRO A 132 -19.59 -6.54 3.85
N SER A 133 -20.33 -6.49 4.95
CA SER A 133 -19.91 -6.07 6.28
C SER A 133 -18.81 -6.95 6.93
N ASP A 134 -17.75 -7.27 6.19
CA ASP A 134 -16.49 -7.85 6.62
C ASP A 134 -15.77 -6.78 7.47
N GLN A 135 -16.30 -6.51 8.67
CA GLN A 135 -15.68 -5.62 9.66
C GLN A 135 -14.27 -6.09 10.04
N ASP A 136 -13.95 -7.36 9.76
CA ASP A 136 -12.65 -7.97 10.02
C ASP A 136 -11.55 -7.57 9.02
N ILE A 137 -11.82 -6.68 8.05
CA ILE A 137 -10.81 -6.15 7.14
C ILE A 137 -10.84 -4.62 7.01
N ILE A 138 -11.76 -3.93 7.70
CA ILE A 138 -11.91 -2.47 7.64
C ILE A 138 -11.51 -1.90 9.00
N ALA A 139 -10.58 -0.94 8.99
CA ALA A 139 -10.20 -0.15 10.15
C ALA A 139 -10.73 1.27 10.01
N SER A 140 -11.55 1.73 10.96
CA SER A 140 -12.07 3.10 10.98
C SER A 140 -11.18 4.06 11.79
N ASN A 141 -10.11 3.56 12.41
CA ASN A 141 -9.14 4.34 13.16
C ASN A 141 -7.83 3.56 13.34
N ARG A 142 -6.80 4.24 13.85
CA ARG A 142 -5.44 3.70 14.00
C ARG A 142 -5.37 2.50 14.94
N ALA A 143 -6.15 2.51 16.02
CA ALA A 143 -6.17 1.40 16.98
C ALA A 143 -6.74 0.13 16.35
N GLU A 144 -7.86 0.24 15.64
CA GLU A 144 -8.44 -0.86 14.87
C GLU A 144 -7.50 -1.38 13.79
N LEU A 145 -6.80 -0.48 13.08
CA LEU A 145 -5.82 -0.85 12.06
C LEU A 145 -4.67 -1.68 12.67
N LEU A 146 -4.14 -1.22 13.79
CA LEU A 146 -3.07 -1.91 14.51
C LEU A 146 -3.49 -3.30 14.96
N ASP A 147 -4.70 -3.43 15.51
CA ASP A 147 -5.25 -4.71 15.97
C ASP A 147 -5.51 -5.66 14.80
N LEU A 148 -6.02 -5.16 13.67
CA LEU A 148 -6.16 -5.94 12.44
C LEU A 148 -4.81 -6.41 11.90
N LEU A 149 -3.85 -5.50 11.81
CA LEU A 149 -2.52 -5.81 11.31
C LEU A 149 -1.84 -6.90 12.15
N ARG A 150 -2.02 -6.88 13.48
CA ARG A 150 -1.54 -7.93 14.39
C ARG A 150 -2.22 -9.27 14.13
N ARG A 151 -3.55 -9.29 13.99
CA ARG A 151 -4.35 -10.51 13.70
C ARG A 151 -3.94 -11.17 12.40
N VAL A 152 -3.83 -10.39 11.33
CA VAL A 152 -3.45 -10.88 9.99
C VAL A 152 -2.04 -11.51 10.00
N SER A 153 -1.13 -11.06 10.87
CA SER A 153 0.18 -11.73 11.03
C SER A 153 0.11 -13.13 11.64
N ALA A 154 -0.96 -13.45 12.39
CA ALA A 154 -1.12 -14.74 13.05
C ALA A 154 -1.72 -15.81 12.12
N GLU A 155 -2.50 -15.40 11.11
CA GLU A 155 -3.24 -16.28 10.19
C GLU A 155 -2.47 -16.55 8.88
N LYS A 156 -1.19 -16.88 8.95
CA LYS A 156 -0.53 -17.52 7.80
C LYS A 156 -1.06 -18.95 7.68
N ASN A 157 -2.11 -19.20 6.89
CA ASN A 157 -2.39 -20.45 6.13
C ASN A 157 -3.87 -20.78 5.82
N SER A 158 -4.77 -19.83 5.53
CA SER A 158 -6.11 -20.22 5.05
C SER A 158 -6.83 -19.19 4.21
N SER A 159 -6.37 -18.94 2.98
CA SER A 159 -7.21 -18.28 1.96
C SER A 159 -7.42 -19.18 0.75
N PRO A 160 -8.68 -19.53 0.40
CA PRO A 160 -9.02 -20.42 -0.72
C PRO A 160 -8.76 -19.81 -2.11
N GLY A 161 -8.48 -18.50 -2.20
CA GLY A 161 -8.22 -17.80 -3.47
C GLY A 161 -6.94 -18.22 -4.20
N ARG A 162 -5.99 -18.88 -3.49
CA ARG A 162 -4.71 -19.31 -4.07
C ARG A 162 -4.87 -20.29 -5.25
N ALA A 163 -5.95 -21.06 -5.27
CA ALA A 163 -6.19 -22.09 -6.30
C ALA A 163 -6.81 -21.57 -7.60
N ILE A 164 -7.42 -20.36 -7.61
CA ILE A 164 -8.21 -19.88 -8.76
C ILE A 164 -7.37 -19.02 -9.71
N LEU A 165 -6.28 -18.41 -9.22
CA LEU A 165 -5.53 -17.39 -9.97
C LEU A 165 -4.10 -17.79 -10.37
N GLU A 166 -3.64 -18.99 -9.99
CA GLU A 166 -2.34 -19.52 -10.45
C GLU A 166 -2.15 -19.43 -11.98
N PRO A 167 -3.16 -19.70 -12.83
CA PRO A 167 -2.99 -19.60 -14.28
C PRO A 167 -2.81 -18.15 -14.80
N TYR A 168 -3.28 -17.14 -14.06
CA TYR A 168 -3.29 -15.74 -14.53
C TYR A 168 -2.07 -14.92 -14.07
N TYR A 169 -1.40 -15.33 -12.98
CA TYR A 169 -0.22 -14.64 -12.42
C TYR A 169 1.08 -15.47 -12.51
N SER A 170 1.05 -16.62 -13.19
CA SER A 170 2.17 -17.55 -13.43
C SER A 170 3.31 -17.01 -14.31
N THR A 171 3.28 -15.75 -14.75
CA THR A 171 4.38 -15.16 -15.55
C THR A 171 5.52 -14.60 -14.70
N SER A 172 5.39 -14.61 -13.37
CA SER A 172 6.49 -14.27 -12.48
C SER A 172 7.53 -15.39 -12.47
N LEU A 173 8.66 -15.14 -13.14
CA LEU A 173 9.80 -16.05 -13.21
C LEU A 173 10.16 -16.57 -11.80
N PRO A 174 10.44 -17.88 -11.64
CA PRO A 174 10.95 -18.42 -10.38
C PRO A 174 12.18 -17.61 -9.92
N GLY A 175 12.08 -16.96 -8.77
CA GLY A 175 13.13 -16.08 -8.21
C GLY A 175 12.92 -14.57 -8.38
N GLY A 176 11.88 -14.12 -9.08
CA GLY A 176 11.51 -12.71 -9.19
C GLY A 176 11.08 -12.11 -7.84
N TYR A 177 10.30 -12.86 -7.05
CA TYR A 177 9.81 -12.42 -5.74
C TYR A 177 10.92 -12.22 -4.71
N ASP A 178 11.84 -13.17 -4.60
CA ASP A 178 12.98 -13.06 -3.69
C ASP A 178 13.91 -11.91 -4.11
N ARG A 179 13.98 -11.64 -5.41
CA ARG A 179 14.70 -10.47 -5.94
C ARG A 179 14.03 -9.15 -5.56
N ILE A 180 12.71 -9.03 -5.71
CA ILE A 180 11.96 -7.81 -5.33
C ILE A 180 12.04 -7.60 -3.81
N ARG A 181 11.90 -8.66 -3.02
CA ARG A 181 12.08 -8.59 -1.56
C ARG A 181 13.48 -8.13 -1.19
N ARG A 182 14.50 -8.67 -1.86
CA ARG A 182 15.88 -8.24 -1.67
C ARG A 182 16.06 -6.76 -2.04
N ILE A 183 15.45 -6.28 -3.13
CA ILE A 183 15.47 -4.84 -3.50
C ILE A 183 14.82 -3.98 -2.41
N ILE A 184 13.66 -4.38 -1.91
CA ILE A 184 12.95 -3.69 -0.83
C ILE A 184 13.81 -3.64 0.44
N PHE A 185 14.44 -4.75 0.84
CA PHE A 185 15.23 -4.83 2.06
C PHE A 185 16.63 -4.22 1.96
N ASP A 186 17.32 -4.39 0.83
CA ASP A 186 18.73 -4.01 0.69
C ASP A 186 18.89 -2.55 0.27
N HIS A 187 17.91 -1.98 -0.44
CA HIS A 187 18.10 -0.70 -1.12
C HIS A 187 16.94 0.29 -0.93
N GLY A 188 15.72 -0.16 -0.63
CA GLY A 188 14.51 0.69 -0.73
C GLY A 188 14.23 1.19 -2.16
N VAL A 189 15.19 1.07 -3.08
CA VAL A 189 15.20 1.60 -4.44
C VAL A 189 15.56 0.44 -5.37
N CYS A 190 14.78 0.25 -6.43
CA CYS A 190 15.16 -0.67 -7.48
C CYS A 190 16.31 -0.06 -8.30
N PRO A 191 17.46 -0.75 -8.48
CA PRO A 191 18.47 -0.26 -9.42
C PRO A 191 17.87 -0.16 -10.82
N ASP A 192 18.21 0.90 -11.55
CA ASP A 192 17.70 1.17 -12.90
C ASP A 192 17.80 -0.09 -13.77
N PHE A 193 16.66 -0.66 -14.13
CA PHE A 193 16.63 -1.73 -15.11
C PHE A 193 16.89 -1.12 -16.49
N PRO A 194 17.85 -1.64 -17.28
CA PRO A 194 17.91 -1.30 -18.68
C PRO A 194 16.58 -1.69 -19.30
N SER A 195 15.88 -0.72 -19.89
CA SER A 195 14.70 -0.98 -20.71
C SER A 195 15.05 -2.08 -21.72
N PRO A 196 14.21 -3.11 -21.91
CA PRO A 196 14.42 -4.03 -23.01
C PRO A 196 14.40 -3.20 -24.29
N GLU A 197 15.53 -3.15 -24.99
CA GLU A 197 15.60 -2.61 -26.33
C GLU A 197 14.53 -3.35 -27.15
N LEU A 198 13.49 -2.61 -27.54
CA LEU A 198 12.53 -3.09 -28.53
C LEU A 198 13.31 -3.21 -29.84
N ASP A 199 13.83 -4.40 -30.08
CA ASP A 199 14.46 -4.80 -31.32
C ASP A 199 13.36 -4.81 -32.38
N HIS A 200 13.13 -3.65 -32.99
CA HIS A 200 12.30 -3.53 -34.18
C HIS A 200 13.08 -4.12 -35.37
N GLN A 201 13.07 -5.44 -35.45
CA GLN A 201 13.36 -6.18 -36.68
C GLN A 201 12.13 -6.99 -37.06
N THR A 202 11.30 -6.41 -37.94
CA THR A 202 10.90 -6.92 -39.26
C THR A 202 9.85 -6.00 -39.87
#